data_AF-A0A844ZHN2-F1
#
_entry.id   AF-A0A844ZHN2-F1
#
_cell.length_a   1.000
_cell.length_b   1.000
_cell.length_c   1.000
_cell.angle_alpha   90.00
_cell.angle_beta   90.00
_cell.angle_gamma   90.00
#
_symmetry.space_group_name_H-M   'P 1'
#
loop_
_entity.id
_entity.type
_entity.pdbx_description
1 polymer ?
#
loop_
_entity_poly.entity_id
_entity_poly.type
_entity_poly.pdbx_seq_one_letter_code
_entity_poly.pdbx_strand_id
1 'polypeptide(L)'
;MILKEASAVAADIAELEQLRASASHTHHAAIDKRLVRLRKGATGERSAAHFLNREFGNSESIGLVHDVRIAVGGDVAQIDHLIIHRFQQAAWLLETKSYSGRLSCDEHGDWTMWYGKKPTPVASPVNQARRQAILLRQWLDEAKVTTVRTITPVVLVSPTSSVKRKHLASDAHVVKSDNFGAWWLQQADKIGVVSALSMFGRHLANGMSAQDLTELGQRLSDAYVPAVRDWRKELSIPAKAIAPAAELTPSPAPMPAAFPHTIDTVHGAITIRELPDGRLALRSDTNEELISVVRGACKGKARWNPRFKNWVFDAELFDDIRVAIARKLDA
;
A
#
# COMPACT_ATOMS: atom_id res chain seq x y z
N MET A 1 -0.52 23.98 10.13
CA MET A 1 0.27 23.29 11.17
C MET A 1 0.00 21.81 11.04
N ILE A 2 1.03 20.98 11.16
CA ILE A 2 0.85 19.53 11.21
C ILE A 2 0.67 19.14 12.67
N LEU A 3 -0.47 18.52 12.98
CA LEU A 3 -0.88 18.10 14.32
C LEU A 3 -0.58 16.62 14.60
N LYS A 4 -0.56 15.81 13.55
CA LYS A 4 -0.15 14.39 13.60
C LYS A 4 0.48 14.00 12.28
N GLU A 5 1.67 13.42 12.34
CA GLU A 5 2.39 12.91 11.17
C GLU A 5 1.80 11.59 10.66
N ALA A 6 2.06 11.28 9.39
CA ALA A 6 1.65 10.01 8.80
C ALA A 6 2.44 8.86 9.44
N SER A 7 1.77 7.74 9.74
CA SER A 7 2.46 6.57 10.29
C SER A 7 3.26 5.82 9.23
N ALA A 8 4.27 5.07 9.68
CA ALA A 8 5.06 4.21 8.83
C ALA A 8 4.45 2.80 8.77
N VAL A 9 4.24 2.29 7.56
CA VAL A 9 3.85 0.88 7.31
C VAL A 9 5.03 -0.10 7.39
N ALA A 10 6.18 0.35 7.91
CA ALA A 10 7.44 -0.41 7.87
C ALA A 10 7.35 -1.73 8.67
N ALA A 11 6.64 -1.72 9.81
CA ALA A 11 6.45 -2.92 10.62
C ALA A 11 5.64 -3.99 9.88
N ASP A 12 4.51 -3.63 9.27
CA ASP A 12 3.70 -4.55 8.46
C ASP A 12 4.50 -5.12 7.28
N ILE A 13 5.31 -4.28 6.61
CA ILE A 13 6.17 -4.73 5.51
C ILE A 13 7.21 -5.74 6.00
N ALA A 14 7.90 -5.43 7.11
CA ALA A 14 8.92 -6.30 7.68
C ALA A 14 8.33 -7.65 8.13
N GLU A 15 7.16 -7.65 8.77
CA GLU A 15 6.48 -8.89 9.17
C GLU A 15 6.09 -9.74 7.95
N LEU A 16 5.52 -9.13 6.90
CA LEU A 16 5.19 -9.83 5.67
C LEU A 16 6.43 -10.39 4.95
N GLU A 17 7.54 -9.67 4.97
CA GLU A 17 8.83 -10.14 4.43
C GLU A 17 9.38 -11.34 5.23
N GLN A 18 9.27 -11.30 6.57
CA GLN A 18 9.64 -12.42 7.43
C GLN A 18 8.73 -13.64 7.23
N LEU A 19 7.42 -13.42 7.08
CA LEU A 19 6.47 -14.48 6.72
C LEU A 19 6.80 -15.06 5.35
N ARG A 20 7.17 -14.22 4.38
CA ARG A 20 7.58 -14.67 3.05
C ARG A 20 8.82 -15.58 3.12
N ALA A 21 9.80 -15.23 3.95
CA ALA A 21 11.03 -16.00 4.10
C ALA A 21 10.80 -17.36 4.78
N SER A 22 9.81 -17.46 5.67
CA SER A 22 9.57 -18.65 6.50
C SER A 22 8.40 -19.54 6.05
N ALA A 23 7.46 -19.01 5.27
CA ALA A 23 6.29 -19.74 4.80
C ALA A 23 6.60 -20.67 3.62
N SER A 24 5.80 -21.74 3.48
CA SER A 24 5.82 -22.59 2.29
C SER A 24 5.60 -21.79 1.01
N HIS A 25 6.23 -22.22 -0.09
CA HIS A 25 6.13 -21.61 -1.41
C HIS A 25 4.69 -21.43 -1.91
N THR A 26 3.78 -22.29 -1.46
CA THR A 26 2.34 -22.19 -1.77
C THR A 26 1.72 -20.87 -1.31
N HIS A 27 2.26 -20.23 -0.26
CA HIS A 27 1.76 -18.95 0.25
C HIS A 27 2.49 -17.73 -0.32
N HIS A 28 3.62 -17.90 -1.01
CA HIS A 28 4.45 -16.79 -1.48
C HIS A 28 3.68 -15.83 -2.39
N ALA A 29 2.88 -16.36 -3.32
CA ALA A 29 2.09 -15.51 -4.22
C ALA A 29 1.06 -14.64 -3.47
N ALA A 30 0.45 -15.17 -2.40
CA ALA A 30 -0.51 -14.41 -1.60
C ALA A 30 0.18 -13.31 -0.78
N ILE A 31 1.34 -13.63 -0.17
CA ILE A 31 2.17 -12.69 0.58
C ILE A 31 2.70 -11.58 -0.35
N ASP A 32 3.25 -11.94 -1.51
CA ASP A 32 3.77 -11.01 -2.51
C ASP A 32 2.68 -10.05 -3.00
N LYS A 33 1.49 -10.57 -3.27
CA LYS A 33 0.32 -9.75 -3.64
C LYS A 33 -0.06 -8.78 -2.52
N ARG A 34 0.06 -9.17 -1.25
CA ARG A 34 -0.23 -8.30 -0.10
C ARG A 34 0.83 -7.21 0.07
N LEU A 35 2.12 -7.57 -0.03
CA LEU A 35 3.24 -6.62 -0.02
C LEU A 35 3.08 -5.56 -1.10
N VAL A 36 2.77 -5.96 -2.35
CA VAL A 36 2.54 -5.02 -3.45
C VAL A 36 1.39 -4.06 -3.15
N ARG A 37 0.26 -4.57 -2.63
CA ARG A 37 -0.90 -3.73 -2.26
C ARG A 37 -0.56 -2.75 -1.14
N LEU A 38 0.10 -3.21 -0.08
CA LEU A 38 0.47 -2.40 1.07
C LEU A 38 1.43 -1.28 0.66
N ARG A 39 2.50 -1.62 -0.09
CA ARG A 39 3.47 -0.63 -0.61
C ARG A 39 2.80 0.37 -1.55
N LYS A 40 1.88 -0.08 -2.42
CA LYS A 40 1.16 0.83 -3.33
C LYS A 40 0.24 1.79 -2.57
N GLY A 41 -0.45 1.31 -1.53
CA GLY A 41 -1.27 2.14 -0.64
C GLY A 41 -0.42 3.21 0.04
N ALA A 42 0.64 2.78 0.74
CA ALA A 42 1.55 3.68 1.46
C ALA A 42 2.22 4.72 0.55
N THR A 43 2.60 4.36 -0.68
CA THR A 43 3.12 5.33 -1.66
C THR A 43 2.06 6.36 -2.06
N GLY A 44 0.81 5.93 -2.24
CA GLY A 44 -0.31 6.83 -2.55
C GLY A 44 -0.57 7.83 -1.42
N GLU A 45 -0.71 7.33 -0.20
CA GLU A 45 -0.91 8.13 1.02
C GLU A 45 0.25 9.09 1.25
N ARG A 46 1.50 8.64 1.09
CA ARG A 46 2.69 9.51 1.20
C ARG A 46 2.71 10.60 0.14
N SER A 47 2.33 10.27 -1.09
CA SER A 47 2.24 11.27 -2.16
C SER A 47 1.19 12.33 -1.86
N ALA A 48 0.02 11.94 -1.33
CA ALA A 48 -1.02 12.87 -0.93
C ALA A 48 -0.56 13.74 0.25
N ALA A 49 -0.01 13.13 1.31
CA ALA A 49 0.56 13.83 2.46
C ALA A 49 1.62 14.85 2.04
N HIS A 50 2.47 14.53 1.06
CA HIS A 50 3.46 15.47 0.54
C HIS A 50 2.83 16.77 -0.01
N PHE A 51 1.78 16.66 -0.82
CA PHE A 51 1.07 17.83 -1.34
C PHE A 51 0.38 18.62 -0.21
N LEU A 52 -0.31 17.92 0.70
CA LEU A 52 -1.02 18.54 1.81
C LEU A 52 -0.07 19.27 2.78
N ASN A 53 1.06 18.66 3.11
CA ASN A 53 2.08 19.25 3.98
C ASN A 53 2.67 20.51 3.37
N ARG A 54 2.95 20.48 2.07
CA ARG A 54 3.47 21.64 1.35
C ARG A 54 2.47 22.80 1.34
N GLU A 55 1.18 22.52 1.18
CA GLU A 55 0.14 23.55 1.09
C GLU A 55 -0.28 24.08 2.48
N PHE A 56 -0.43 23.21 3.48
CA PHE A 56 -1.07 23.55 4.76
C PHE A 56 -0.19 23.37 5.99
N GLY A 57 1.00 22.75 5.84
CA GLY A 57 1.88 22.41 6.95
C GLY A 57 2.27 23.61 7.83
N ASN A 58 2.41 24.79 7.22
CA ASN A 58 2.79 26.02 7.92
C ASN A 58 1.60 26.97 8.22
N SER A 59 0.36 26.56 7.96
CA SER A 59 -0.81 27.42 8.20
C SER A 59 -1.17 27.53 9.69
N GLU A 60 -1.44 28.73 10.18
CA GLU A 60 -1.96 28.96 11.55
C GLU A 60 -3.48 28.80 11.66
N SER A 61 -4.17 28.71 10.52
CA SER A 61 -5.63 28.55 10.45
C SER A 61 -6.08 27.13 10.17
N ILE A 62 -5.16 26.27 9.76
CA ILE A 62 -5.43 24.91 9.33
C ILE A 62 -4.59 23.92 10.15
N GLY A 63 -5.27 22.97 10.78
CA GLY A 63 -4.68 21.80 11.40
C GLY A 63 -4.74 20.62 10.45
N LEU A 64 -3.60 20.00 10.20
CA LEU A 64 -3.48 18.80 9.38
C LEU A 64 -3.16 17.59 10.27
N VAL A 65 -4.04 16.59 10.27
CA VAL A 65 -3.91 15.36 11.06
C VAL A 65 -3.85 14.18 10.10
N HIS A 66 -2.76 13.42 10.10
CA HIS A 66 -2.62 12.25 9.25
C HIS A 66 -2.88 10.95 10.00
N ASP A 67 -3.40 9.95 9.29
CA ASP A 67 -3.62 8.59 9.78
C ASP A 67 -4.41 8.55 11.10
N VAL A 68 -5.61 9.13 11.08
CA VAL A 68 -6.52 9.09 12.23
C VAL A 68 -7.20 7.73 12.23
N ARG A 69 -7.04 7.00 13.33
CA ARG A 69 -7.69 5.72 13.55
C ARG A 69 -8.28 5.67 14.96
N ILE A 70 -9.59 5.85 15.08
CA ILE A 70 -10.28 6.02 16.38
C ILE A 70 -11.45 5.05 16.51
N ALA A 71 -11.54 4.36 17.65
CA ALA A 71 -12.67 3.49 17.94
C ALA A 71 -13.86 4.32 18.46
N VAL A 72 -15.06 4.05 17.94
CA VAL A 72 -16.29 4.76 18.29
C VAL A 72 -17.51 3.89 17.98
N GLY A 73 -18.46 3.79 18.91
CA GLY A 73 -19.71 3.05 18.67
C GLY A 73 -19.56 1.56 18.33
N GLY A 74 -18.45 0.92 18.69
CA GLY A 74 -18.14 -0.46 18.29
C GLY A 74 -17.51 -0.59 16.89
N ASP A 75 -17.40 0.51 16.14
CA ASP A 75 -16.72 0.61 14.87
C ASP A 75 -15.36 1.33 15.02
N VAL A 76 -14.60 1.42 13.92
CA VAL A 76 -13.36 2.20 13.87
C VAL A 76 -13.39 3.15 12.70
N ALA A 77 -13.30 4.45 12.99
CA ALA A 77 -13.08 5.46 11.97
C ALA A 77 -11.62 5.39 11.51
N GLN A 78 -11.41 5.22 10.21
CA GLN A 78 -10.10 5.26 9.54
C GLN A 78 -10.09 6.42 8.56
N ILE A 79 -9.15 7.34 8.72
CA ILE A 79 -9.05 8.55 7.91
C ILE A 79 -7.58 8.77 7.56
N ASP A 80 -7.28 8.77 6.27
CA ASP A 80 -5.90 8.92 5.80
C ASP A 80 -5.37 10.32 6.11
N HIS A 81 -6.17 11.36 5.84
CA HIS A 81 -5.84 12.72 6.21
C HIS A 81 -7.10 13.51 6.62
N LEU A 82 -6.98 14.31 7.67
CA LEU A 82 -8.03 15.19 8.17
C LEU A 82 -7.51 16.62 8.17
N ILE A 83 -8.26 17.52 7.56
CA ILE A 83 -8.01 18.96 7.60
C ILE A 83 -9.06 19.61 8.48
N ILE A 84 -8.64 20.42 9.44
CA ILE A 84 -9.52 21.14 10.36
C ILE A 84 -9.24 22.64 10.21
N HIS A 85 -10.26 23.42 9.86
CA HIS A 85 -10.13 24.86 9.73
C HIS A 85 -10.67 25.57 10.98
N ARG A 86 -9.81 26.31 11.69
CA ARG A 86 -10.15 26.89 13.01
C ARG A 86 -11.32 27.86 12.99
N PHE A 87 -11.45 28.69 11.94
CA PHE A 87 -12.50 29.72 11.87
C PHE A 87 -13.78 29.31 11.16
N GLN A 88 -13.72 28.32 10.26
CA GLN A 88 -14.87 27.94 9.42
C GLN A 88 -15.75 26.87 10.07
N GLN A 89 -15.37 26.39 11.27
CA GLN A 89 -16.06 25.30 11.96
C GLN A 89 -16.26 24.07 11.08
N ALA A 90 -15.31 23.83 10.17
CA ALA A 90 -15.40 22.83 9.13
C ALA A 90 -14.14 21.97 9.13
N ALA A 91 -14.35 20.69 8.84
CA ALA A 91 -13.30 19.72 8.63
C ALA A 91 -13.51 19.01 7.29
N TRP A 92 -12.42 18.53 6.69
CA TRP A 92 -12.44 17.77 5.47
C TRP A 92 -11.70 16.46 5.71
N LEU A 93 -12.43 15.38 5.48
CA LEU A 93 -11.95 14.03 5.63
C LEU A 93 -11.50 13.54 4.26
N LEU A 94 -10.20 13.25 4.12
CA LEU A 94 -9.57 12.91 2.87
C LEU A 94 -9.25 11.42 2.85
N GLU A 95 -9.92 10.67 1.98
CA GLU A 95 -9.65 9.26 1.69
C GLU A 95 -8.76 9.16 0.44
N THR A 96 -7.58 8.55 0.57
CA THR A 96 -6.60 8.45 -0.51
C THR A 96 -6.78 7.15 -1.30
N LYS A 97 -6.88 7.26 -2.62
CA LYS A 97 -6.97 6.14 -3.55
C LYS A 97 -5.89 6.20 -4.63
N SER A 98 -5.04 5.17 -4.64
CA SER A 98 -4.02 4.98 -5.67
C SER A 98 -4.47 3.97 -6.72
N TYR A 99 -5.16 4.47 -7.74
CA TYR A 99 -5.62 3.65 -8.87
C TYR A 99 -4.62 3.70 -10.03
N SER A 100 -4.39 2.55 -10.67
CA SER A 100 -3.56 2.44 -11.88
C SER A 100 -4.39 2.39 -13.16
N GLY A 101 -5.72 2.47 -13.04
CA GLY A 101 -6.66 2.47 -14.14
C GLY A 101 -7.51 3.74 -14.14
N ARG A 102 -8.44 3.83 -15.09
CA ARG A 102 -9.44 4.90 -15.10
C ARG A 102 -10.61 4.53 -14.20
N LEU A 103 -10.98 5.41 -13.30
CA LEU A 103 -12.15 5.28 -12.43
C LEU A 103 -13.38 5.95 -13.09
N SER A 104 -14.53 5.30 -13.06
CA SER A 104 -15.80 5.89 -13.49
C SER A 104 -16.93 5.56 -12.53
N CYS A 105 -17.86 6.49 -12.38
CA CYS A 105 -19.17 6.30 -11.79
C CYS A 105 -20.22 6.34 -12.92
N ASP A 106 -21.21 5.45 -12.88
CA ASP A 106 -22.38 5.51 -13.75
C ASP A 106 -23.55 6.27 -13.09
N GLU A 107 -24.70 6.32 -13.77
CA GLU A 107 -25.91 6.98 -13.28
C GLU A 107 -26.55 6.35 -12.03
N HIS A 108 -26.23 5.09 -11.71
CA HIS A 108 -26.74 4.41 -10.51
C HIS A 108 -25.83 4.62 -9.29
N GLY A 109 -24.67 5.27 -9.48
CA GLY A 109 -23.69 5.45 -8.42
C GLY A 109 -22.72 4.26 -8.30
N ASP A 110 -22.72 3.34 -9.27
CA ASP A 110 -21.85 2.19 -9.28
C ASP A 110 -20.47 2.54 -9.85
N TRP A 111 -19.43 2.01 -9.20
CA TRP A 111 -18.07 2.37 -9.50
C TRP A 111 -17.34 1.26 -10.24
N THR A 112 -16.69 1.65 -11.33
CA THR A 112 -15.90 0.74 -12.17
C THR A 112 -14.48 1.25 -12.34
N MET A 113 -13.51 0.36 -12.11
CA MET A 113 -12.11 0.53 -12.48
C MET A 113 -11.87 -0.05 -13.87
N TRP A 114 -11.24 0.71 -14.76
CA TRP A 114 -10.91 0.30 -16.11
C TRP A 114 -9.41 0.09 -16.28
N TYR A 115 -9.01 -1.16 -16.53
CA TYR A 115 -7.66 -1.52 -16.96
C TYR A 115 -7.65 -1.71 -18.48
N GLY A 116 -7.50 -0.62 -19.21
CA GLY A 116 -7.78 -0.61 -20.66
C GLY A 116 -9.26 -0.89 -20.92
N LYS A 117 -9.56 -1.98 -21.63
CA LYS A 117 -10.94 -2.40 -21.96
C LYS A 117 -11.56 -3.34 -20.92
N LYS A 118 -10.87 -3.68 -19.84
CA LYS A 118 -11.36 -4.61 -18.80
C LYS A 118 -12.02 -3.82 -17.66
N PRO A 119 -13.37 -3.82 -17.55
CA PRO A 119 -14.05 -3.25 -16.40
C PRO A 119 -13.89 -4.16 -15.18
N THR A 120 -13.71 -3.56 -14.01
CA THR A 120 -13.69 -4.26 -12.73
C THR A 120 -14.54 -3.46 -11.75
N PRO A 121 -15.66 -4.00 -11.26
CA PRO A 121 -16.46 -3.34 -10.23
C PRO A 121 -15.64 -3.07 -8.98
N VAL A 122 -15.82 -1.89 -8.39
CA VAL A 122 -15.19 -1.51 -7.13
C VAL A 122 -16.22 -0.89 -6.21
N ALA A 123 -16.02 -1.01 -4.91
CA ALA A 123 -16.86 -0.33 -3.93
C ALA A 123 -16.78 1.19 -4.11
N SER A 124 -17.87 1.90 -3.80
CA SER A 124 -17.92 3.36 -3.88
C SER A 124 -16.92 4.01 -2.91
N PRO A 125 -15.87 4.70 -3.42
CA PRO A 125 -14.92 5.39 -2.57
C PRO A 125 -15.56 6.60 -1.88
N VAL A 126 -16.56 7.21 -2.51
CA VAL A 126 -17.32 8.33 -1.92
C VAL A 126 -18.15 7.85 -0.73
N ASN A 127 -18.86 6.73 -0.86
CA ASN A 127 -19.63 6.20 0.25
C ASN A 127 -18.72 5.65 1.36
N GLN A 128 -17.51 5.20 1.02
CA GLN A 128 -16.49 4.88 2.04
C GLN A 128 -16.13 6.13 2.85
N ALA A 129 -15.74 7.23 2.20
CA ALA A 129 -15.40 8.48 2.88
C ALA A 129 -16.58 9.04 3.71
N ARG A 130 -17.82 8.94 3.19
CA ARG A 130 -19.05 9.33 3.92
C ARG A 130 -19.24 8.54 5.21
N ARG A 131 -19.05 7.21 5.18
CA ARG A 131 -19.13 6.38 6.40
C ARG A 131 -18.08 6.80 7.43
N GLN A 132 -16.86 7.09 6.99
CA GLN A 132 -15.81 7.58 7.88
C GLN A 132 -16.16 8.95 8.49
N ALA A 133 -16.82 9.82 7.71
CA ALA A 133 -17.28 11.13 8.20
C ALA A 133 -18.37 11.00 9.28
N ILE A 134 -19.27 10.02 9.15
CA ILE A 134 -20.28 9.70 10.17
C ILE A 134 -19.62 9.24 11.47
N LEU A 135 -18.66 8.31 11.38
CA LEU A 135 -17.94 7.83 12.57
C LEU A 135 -17.11 8.95 13.23
N LEU A 136 -16.45 9.81 12.44
CA LEU A 136 -15.76 10.98 12.98
C LEU A 136 -16.73 11.94 13.66
N ARG A 137 -17.92 12.15 13.10
CA ARG A 137 -18.96 12.99 13.71
C ARG A 137 -19.38 12.43 15.07
N GLN A 138 -19.69 11.14 15.12
CA GLN A 138 -20.04 10.47 16.37
C GLN A 138 -18.93 10.62 17.42
N TRP A 139 -17.67 10.41 17.03
CA TRP A 139 -16.55 10.55 17.95
C TRP A 139 -16.42 11.99 18.47
N LEU A 140 -16.56 12.99 17.60
CA LEU A 140 -16.52 14.40 18.00
C LEU A 140 -17.64 14.74 18.98
N ASP A 141 -18.84 14.19 18.78
CA ASP A 141 -19.98 14.41 19.66
C ASP A 141 -19.78 13.74 21.04
N GLU A 142 -19.30 12.50 21.09
CA GLU A 142 -18.92 11.80 22.34
C GLU A 142 -17.78 12.53 23.08
N ALA A 143 -16.83 13.07 22.31
CA ALA A 143 -15.74 13.90 22.78
C ALA A 143 -16.17 15.34 23.15
N LYS A 144 -17.45 15.71 22.98
CA LYS A 144 -18.01 17.05 23.23
C LYS A 144 -17.31 18.17 22.45
N VAL A 145 -16.82 17.87 21.24
CA VAL A 145 -16.20 18.83 20.34
C VAL A 145 -17.27 19.46 19.44
N THR A 146 -17.72 20.65 19.81
CA THR A 146 -18.80 21.38 19.11
C THR A 146 -18.30 22.40 18.08
N THR A 147 -16.99 22.65 18.06
CA THR A 147 -16.35 23.65 17.19
C THR A 147 -16.22 23.19 15.74
N VAL A 148 -16.23 21.87 15.49
CA VAL A 148 -16.32 21.29 14.15
C VAL A 148 -17.78 20.94 13.89
N ARG A 149 -18.47 21.68 13.03
CA ARG A 149 -19.89 21.50 12.69
C ARG A 149 -20.11 20.77 11.39
N THR A 150 -19.26 21.01 10.40
CA THR A 150 -19.37 20.39 9.07
C THR A 150 -18.18 19.47 8.83
N ILE A 151 -18.43 18.26 8.34
CA ILE A 151 -17.39 17.34 7.87
C ILE A 151 -17.65 17.04 6.40
N THR A 152 -16.74 17.47 5.55
CA THR A 152 -16.82 17.26 4.10
C THR A 152 -15.97 16.07 3.70
N PRO A 153 -16.56 14.94 3.26
CA PRO A 153 -15.81 13.80 2.77
C PRO A 153 -15.26 14.08 1.37
N VAL A 154 -13.98 13.79 1.15
CA VAL A 154 -13.28 13.99 -0.12
C VAL A 154 -12.48 12.74 -0.46
N VAL A 155 -12.58 12.28 -1.70
CA VAL A 155 -11.71 11.23 -2.23
C VAL A 155 -10.54 11.90 -2.96
N LEU A 156 -9.34 11.70 -2.45
CA LEU A 156 -8.10 12.05 -3.13
C LEU A 156 -7.66 10.91 -4.04
N VAL A 157 -7.42 11.21 -5.31
CA VAL A 157 -6.82 10.27 -6.26
C VAL A 157 -5.43 10.72 -6.66
N SER A 158 -4.57 9.79 -7.09
CA SER A 158 -3.23 10.16 -7.55
C SER A 158 -3.28 11.15 -8.74
N PRO A 159 -2.25 12.00 -8.92
CA PRO A 159 -2.17 12.92 -10.05
C PRO A 159 -2.28 12.22 -11.41
N THR A 160 -1.75 11.00 -11.48
CA THR A 160 -1.74 10.15 -12.68
C THR A 160 -3.04 9.38 -12.92
N SER A 161 -3.97 9.38 -11.95
CA SER A 161 -5.27 8.72 -12.11
C SER A 161 -6.16 9.45 -13.10
N SER A 162 -6.96 8.70 -13.85
CA SER A 162 -8.02 9.24 -14.70
C SER A 162 -9.39 9.01 -14.05
N VAL A 163 -10.23 10.04 -13.97
CA VAL A 163 -11.56 9.96 -13.35
C VAL A 163 -12.60 10.52 -14.32
N LYS A 164 -13.58 9.69 -14.72
CA LYS A 164 -14.74 10.12 -15.49
C LYS A 164 -15.82 10.64 -14.53
N ARG A 165 -16.05 11.96 -14.55
CA ARG A 165 -16.88 12.67 -13.56
C ARG A 165 -18.34 12.90 -13.96
N LYS A 166 -18.74 12.50 -15.18
CA LYS A 166 -20.04 12.84 -15.78
C LYS A 166 -21.25 12.53 -14.89
N HIS A 167 -21.21 11.42 -14.15
CA HIS A 167 -22.31 10.95 -13.30
C HIS A 167 -21.98 11.03 -11.81
N LEU A 168 -20.99 11.83 -11.41
CA LEU A 168 -20.77 12.09 -9.99
C LEU A 168 -21.93 12.92 -9.44
N ALA A 169 -22.44 12.53 -8.27
CA ALA A 169 -23.38 13.34 -7.52
C ALA A 169 -22.80 14.74 -7.23
N SER A 170 -23.65 15.76 -7.16
CA SER A 170 -23.23 17.16 -6.97
C SER A 170 -22.46 17.41 -5.68
N ASP A 171 -22.73 16.60 -4.66
CA ASP A 171 -22.09 16.62 -3.34
C ASP A 171 -20.91 15.63 -3.22
N ALA A 172 -20.58 14.90 -4.28
CA ALA A 172 -19.45 13.97 -4.30
C ALA A 172 -18.16 14.70 -4.71
N HIS A 173 -17.16 14.64 -3.84
CA HIS A 173 -15.87 15.30 -4.07
C HIS A 173 -14.78 14.27 -4.40
N VAL A 174 -14.31 14.30 -5.66
CA VAL A 174 -13.23 13.42 -6.15
C VAL A 174 -12.16 14.26 -6.84
N VAL A 175 -11.07 14.48 -6.12
CA VAL A 175 -10.06 15.49 -6.43
C VAL A 175 -8.71 14.82 -6.62
N LYS A 176 -7.93 15.24 -7.60
CA LYS A 176 -6.54 14.77 -7.70
C LYS A 176 -5.71 15.45 -6.63
N SER A 177 -4.81 14.73 -5.97
CA SER A 177 -4.07 15.25 -4.82
C SER A 177 -3.25 16.51 -5.13
N ASP A 178 -2.72 16.64 -6.36
CA ASP A 178 -1.99 17.81 -6.86
C ASP A 178 -2.88 19.02 -7.17
N ASN A 179 -4.19 18.82 -7.30
CA ASN A 179 -5.18 19.88 -7.53
C ASN A 179 -5.97 20.23 -6.26
N PHE A 180 -5.65 19.61 -5.12
CA PHE A 180 -6.45 19.75 -3.91
C PHE A 180 -6.47 21.17 -3.37
N GLY A 181 -5.32 21.87 -3.29
CA GLY A 181 -5.29 23.26 -2.81
C GLY A 181 -6.16 24.22 -3.63
N ALA A 182 -6.12 24.09 -4.96
CA ALA A 182 -6.98 24.88 -5.83
C ALA A 182 -8.48 24.58 -5.64
N TRP A 183 -8.82 23.29 -5.51
CA TRP A 183 -10.19 22.88 -5.20
C TRP A 183 -10.63 23.40 -3.83
N TRP A 184 -9.75 23.31 -2.82
CA TRP A 184 -10.00 23.76 -1.47
C TRP A 184 -10.30 25.25 -1.43
N LEU A 185 -9.47 26.08 -2.07
CA LEU A 185 -9.70 27.53 -2.14
C LEU A 185 -11.09 27.85 -2.70
N GLN A 186 -11.50 27.16 -3.77
CA GLN A 186 -12.85 27.33 -4.32
C GLN A 186 -13.97 26.90 -3.35
N GLN A 187 -13.75 25.90 -2.50
CA GLN A 187 -14.73 25.51 -1.48
C GLN A 187 -14.74 26.50 -0.30
N ALA A 188 -13.56 26.91 0.15
CA ALA A 188 -13.38 27.88 1.22
C ALA A 188 -13.98 29.25 0.84
N ASP A 189 -13.84 29.68 -0.42
CA ASP A 189 -14.44 30.92 -0.94
C ASP A 189 -15.96 30.84 -1.03
N LYS A 190 -16.54 29.66 -1.35
CA LYS A 190 -17.99 29.47 -1.30
C LYS A 190 -18.55 29.60 0.11
N ILE A 191 -17.77 29.19 1.12
CA ILE A 191 -18.09 29.38 2.54
C ILE A 191 -17.84 30.85 2.95
N GLY A 192 -16.83 31.50 2.35
CA GLY A 192 -16.36 32.85 2.69
C GLY A 192 -17.15 34.01 2.07
N VAL A 193 -17.57 33.95 0.81
CA VAL A 193 -18.13 35.13 0.07
C VAL A 193 -19.55 35.50 0.51
N VAL A 194 -20.39 34.53 0.88
CA VAL A 194 -21.76 34.81 1.37
C VAL A 194 -21.76 35.20 2.87
N SER A 195 -20.68 34.87 3.59
CA SER A 195 -20.53 35.07 5.04
C SER A 195 -19.76 36.36 5.40
N ALA A 196 -18.68 36.68 4.67
CA ALA A 196 -17.65 37.62 5.10
C ALA A 196 -18.15 38.99 5.57
N LEU A 197 -19.16 39.59 4.93
CA LEU A 197 -19.64 40.92 5.32
C LEU A 197 -20.50 40.95 6.61
N SER A 198 -20.98 39.80 7.10
CA SER A 198 -21.88 39.70 8.28
C SER A 198 -21.34 38.86 9.45
N MET A 199 -20.21 38.18 9.24
CA MET A 199 -19.72 37.10 10.11
C MET A 199 -18.28 37.26 10.61
N PHE A 200 -17.53 38.28 10.19
CA PHE A 200 -16.17 38.54 10.69
C PHE A 200 -16.12 38.63 12.23
N GLY A 201 -17.16 39.18 12.88
CA GLY A 201 -17.28 39.18 14.34
C GLY A 201 -17.78 37.87 14.97
N ARG A 202 -18.64 37.10 14.29
CA ARG A 202 -19.29 35.89 14.84
C ARG A 202 -18.48 34.60 14.64
N HIS A 203 -17.68 34.49 13.59
CA HIS A 203 -16.82 33.33 13.34
C HIS A 203 -15.50 33.37 14.12
N LEU A 204 -15.02 34.57 14.49
CA LEU A 204 -13.94 34.69 15.48
C LEU A 204 -14.41 34.31 16.89
N ALA A 205 -15.67 34.60 17.24
CA ALA A 205 -16.23 34.29 18.57
C ALA A 205 -16.56 32.80 18.78
N ASN A 206 -16.84 32.04 17.73
CA ASN A 206 -17.22 30.62 17.82
C ASN A 206 -16.22 29.66 17.14
N GLY A 207 -15.11 30.19 16.60
CA GLY A 207 -14.02 29.39 16.03
C GLY A 207 -13.09 28.84 17.11
N MET A 208 -12.15 27.99 16.70
CA MET A 208 -11.09 27.49 17.58
C MET A 208 -9.97 28.52 17.72
N SER A 209 -9.47 28.64 18.95
CA SER A 209 -8.15 29.21 19.19
C SER A 209 -7.07 28.29 18.58
N ALA A 210 -5.83 28.78 18.43
CA ALA A 210 -4.72 27.92 17.99
C ALA A 210 -4.44 26.81 19.02
N GLN A 211 -4.65 27.10 20.30
CA GLN A 211 -4.53 26.13 21.38
C GLN A 211 -5.63 25.06 21.27
N ASP A 212 -6.90 25.43 21.09
CA ASP A 212 -8.01 24.46 20.97
C ASP A 212 -7.80 23.52 19.78
N LEU A 213 -7.29 24.06 18.67
CA LEU A 213 -6.93 23.28 17.48
C LEU A 213 -5.82 22.27 17.78
N THR A 214 -4.81 22.69 18.55
CA THR A 214 -3.68 21.84 18.95
C THR A 214 -4.15 20.76 19.93
N GLU A 215 -4.96 21.12 20.92
CA GLU A 215 -5.57 20.18 21.87
C GLU A 215 -6.47 19.16 21.16
N LEU A 216 -7.27 19.59 20.18
CA LEU A 216 -8.06 18.67 19.36
C LEU A 216 -7.16 17.69 18.58
N GLY A 217 -6.07 18.19 18.00
CA GLY A 217 -5.06 17.36 17.35
C GLY A 217 -4.42 16.32 18.28
N GLN A 218 -4.10 16.74 19.51
CA GLN A 218 -3.55 15.84 20.54
C GLN A 218 -4.58 14.78 20.94
N ARG A 219 -5.84 15.17 21.19
CA ARG A 219 -6.92 14.22 21.53
C ARG A 219 -7.18 13.19 20.45
N LEU A 220 -7.13 13.58 19.18
CA LEU A 220 -7.22 12.65 18.04
C LEU A 220 -6.03 11.69 18.00
N SER A 221 -4.84 12.17 18.36
CA SER A 221 -3.61 11.36 18.43
C SER A 221 -3.64 10.38 19.60
N ASP A 222 -4.10 10.81 20.76
CA ASP A 222 -4.21 9.98 21.97
C ASP A 222 -5.28 8.90 21.83
N ALA A 223 -6.35 9.19 21.09
CA ALA A 223 -7.40 8.23 20.77
C ALA A 223 -6.99 7.21 19.69
N TYR A 224 -5.77 7.28 19.17
CA TYR A 224 -5.30 6.40 18.10
C TYR A 224 -5.28 4.93 18.54
N VAL A 225 -5.98 4.08 17.81
CA VAL A 225 -5.99 2.64 18.00
C VAL A 225 -5.24 1.98 16.84
N PRO A 226 -4.08 1.32 17.06
CA PRO A 226 -3.33 0.67 15.99
C PRO A 226 -4.17 -0.39 15.25
N ALA A 227 -3.98 -0.49 13.93
CA ALA A 227 -4.48 -1.63 13.17
C ALA A 227 -3.58 -2.85 13.43
N VAL A 228 -3.81 -3.57 14.53
CA VAL A 228 -3.10 -4.84 14.77
C VAL A 228 -3.60 -5.88 13.75
N ARG A 229 -2.74 -6.27 12.83
CA ARG A 229 -3.03 -7.28 11.82
C ARG A 229 -2.28 -8.56 12.13
N ASP A 230 -3.02 -9.66 12.22
CA ASP A 230 -2.42 -10.98 12.24
C ASP A 230 -2.27 -11.45 10.79
N TRP A 231 -1.14 -11.11 10.17
CA TRP A 231 -0.86 -11.43 8.78
C TRP A 231 -0.86 -12.93 8.51
N ARG A 232 -0.42 -13.73 9.49
CA ARG A 232 -0.43 -15.19 9.41
C ARG A 232 -1.87 -15.71 9.31
N LYS A 233 -2.76 -15.23 10.18
CA LYS A 233 -4.19 -15.59 10.16
C LYS A 233 -4.90 -15.09 8.92
N GLU A 234 -4.69 -13.83 8.52
CA GLU A 234 -5.31 -13.25 7.31
C GLU A 234 -4.94 -14.03 6.04
N LEU A 235 -3.70 -14.53 5.95
CA LEU A 235 -3.22 -15.28 4.80
C LEU A 235 -3.38 -16.80 4.95
N SER A 236 -4.05 -17.25 6.02
CA SER A 236 -4.25 -18.67 6.34
C SER A 236 -2.93 -19.47 6.30
N ILE A 237 -1.84 -18.85 6.76
CA ILE A 237 -0.54 -19.49 6.88
C ILE A 237 -0.56 -20.27 8.20
N PRO A 238 -0.34 -21.58 8.20
CA PRO A 238 -0.31 -22.34 9.44
C PRO A 238 0.78 -21.78 10.37
N ALA A 239 0.47 -21.68 11.66
CA ALA A 239 1.53 -21.58 12.64
C ALA A 239 2.44 -22.79 12.42
N LYS A 240 3.74 -22.56 12.22
CA LYS A 240 4.69 -23.66 12.17
C LYS A 240 4.48 -24.42 13.47
N ALA A 241 3.98 -25.65 13.41
CA ALA A 241 3.98 -26.51 14.58
C ALA A 241 5.44 -26.52 15.04
N ILE A 242 5.71 -26.04 16.25
CA ILE A 242 6.94 -26.42 16.92
C ILE A 242 6.73 -27.91 17.17
N ALA A 243 7.10 -28.73 16.19
CA ALA A 243 7.35 -30.13 16.45
C ALA A 243 8.39 -30.12 17.58
N PRO A 244 8.18 -30.88 18.68
CA PRO A 244 9.27 -31.10 19.61
C PRO A 244 10.46 -31.53 18.78
N ALA A 245 11.60 -30.90 19.02
CA ALA A 245 12.84 -31.25 18.36
C ALA A 245 13.01 -32.76 18.53
N ALA A 246 12.69 -33.52 17.49
CA ALA A 246 13.17 -34.87 17.38
C ALA A 246 14.68 -34.69 17.36
N GLU A 247 15.34 -35.20 18.39
CA GLU A 247 16.78 -35.37 18.46
C GLU A 247 17.20 -36.15 17.21
N LEU A 248 17.48 -35.41 16.15
CA LEU A 248 18.33 -35.87 15.08
C LEU A 248 19.73 -35.73 15.65
N THR A 249 20.20 -36.85 16.19
CA THR A 249 21.63 -37.11 16.33
C THR A 249 22.35 -36.62 15.07
N PRO A 250 23.47 -35.90 15.20
CA PRO A 250 24.18 -35.36 14.05
C PRO A 250 24.82 -36.50 13.28
N SER A 251 24.13 -37.01 12.26
CA SER A 251 24.80 -37.68 11.15
C SER A 251 25.55 -36.59 10.39
N PRO A 252 26.87 -36.73 10.14
CA PRO A 252 27.65 -35.70 9.49
C PRO A 252 27.04 -35.40 8.12
N ALA A 253 26.89 -34.10 7.83
CA ALA A 253 26.45 -33.61 6.53
C ALA A 253 27.30 -34.27 5.43
N PRO A 254 26.71 -34.75 4.32
CA PRO A 254 27.50 -35.00 3.14
C PRO A 254 28.05 -33.64 2.69
N MET A 255 29.38 -33.54 2.65
CA MET A 255 30.07 -32.43 1.99
C MET A 255 29.49 -32.20 0.59
N PRO A 256 29.42 -30.96 0.09
CA PRO A 256 28.99 -30.70 -1.28
C PRO A 256 29.87 -31.51 -2.23
N ALA A 257 29.25 -32.38 -3.03
CA ALA A 257 29.95 -33.11 -4.07
C ALA A 257 30.61 -32.12 -5.04
N ALA A 258 31.88 -32.36 -5.35
CA ALA A 258 32.69 -31.56 -6.26
C ALA A 258 32.05 -31.43 -7.66
N PHE A 259 32.25 -30.29 -8.32
CA PHE A 259 31.90 -30.11 -9.73
C PHE A 259 32.68 -31.12 -10.60
N PRO A 260 32.08 -31.68 -11.67
CA PRO A 260 30.80 -31.32 -12.27
C PRO A 260 29.57 -31.82 -11.51
N HIS A 261 28.56 -30.96 -11.40
CA HIS A 261 27.24 -31.31 -10.88
C HIS A 261 26.28 -31.55 -12.05
N THR A 262 25.70 -32.74 -12.14
CA THR A 262 24.79 -33.12 -13.24
C THR A 262 23.38 -33.34 -12.72
N ILE A 263 22.40 -32.78 -13.41
CA ILE A 263 20.96 -32.98 -13.18
C ILE A 263 20.43 -33.77 -14.37
N ASP A 264 20.08 -35.04 -14.13
CA ASP A 264 19.45 -35.88 -15.13
C ASP A 264 17.95 -35.60 -15.20
N THR A 265 17.43 -35.41 -16.41
CA THR A 265 16.02 -35.13 -16.67
C THR A 265 15.50 -36.08 -17.76
N VAL A 266 14.18 -36.22 -17.86
CA VAL A 266 13.55 -37.01 -18.93
C VAL A 266 13.86 -36.48 -20.35
N HIS A 267 14.31 -35.23 -20.46
CA HIS A 267 14.63 -34.55 -21.72
C HIS A 267 16.15 -34.42 -21.99
N GLY A 268 17.00 -35.04 -21.16
CA GLY A 268 18.47 -34.97 -21.23
C GLY A 268 19.12 -34.44 -19.96
N ALA A 269 20.44 -34.26 -19.98
CA ALA A 269 21.20 -33.82 -18.81
C ALA A 269 21.46 -32.31 -18.81
N ILE A 270 21.52 -31.73 -17.61
CA ILE A 270 22.05 -30.39 -17.35
C ILE A 270 23.32 -30.54 -16.55
N THR A 271 24.44 -30.08 -17.08
CA THR A 271 25.75 -30.11 -16.41
C THR A 271 26.15 -28.73 -15.95
N ILE A 272 26.56 -28.62 -14.70
CA ILE A 272 27.12 -27.41 -14.08
C ILE A 272 28.58 -27.69 -13.73
N ARG A 273 29.47 -26.78 -14.10
CA ARG A 273 30.92 -26.87 -13.81
C ARG A 273 31.42 -25.58 -13.22
N GLU A 274 32.41 -25.68 -12.35
CA GLU A 274 33.15 -24.52 -11.86
C GLU A 274 34.18 -24.06 -12.90
N LEU A 275 34.31 -22.75 -13.07
CA LEU A 275 35.32 -22.11 -13.89
C LEU A 275 36.53 -21.72 -13.02
N PRO A 276 37.73 -21.54 -13.59
CA PRO A 276 38.93 -21.16 -12.84
C PRO A 276 38.81 -19.83 -12.05
N ASP A 277 37.83 -19.00 -12.38
CA ASP A 277 37.55 -17.72 -11.73
C ASP A 277 36.48 -17.81 -10.61
N GLY A 278 36.05 -19.03 -10.24
CA GLY A 278 35.08 -19.28 -9.18
C GLY A 278 33.62 -19.14 -9.60
N ARG A 279 33.34 -18.79 -10.86
CA ARG A 279 31.97 -18.75 -11.40
C ARG A 279 31.53 -20.13 -11.89
N LEU A 280 30.22 -20.30 -12.04
CA LEU A 280 29.62 -21.55 -12.50
C LEU A 280 29.16 -21.44 -13.95
N ALA A 281 29.42 -22.50 -14.71
CA ALA A 281 29.04 -22.68 -16.09
C ALA A 281 28.00 -23.80 -16.21
N LEU A 282 26.80 -23.45 -16.66
CA LEU A 282 25.69 -24.37 -16.86
C LEU A 282 25.42 -24.61 -18.34
N ARG A 283 25.36 -25.88 -18.72
CA ARG A 283 25.03 -26.34 -20.07
C ARG A 283 23.94 -27.41 -20.00
N SER A 284 23.03 -27.39 -20.96
CA SER A 284 22.05 -28.45 -21.17
C SER A 284 22.35 -29.22 -22.45
N ASP A 285 21.79 -30.42 -22.56
CA ASP A 285 21.69 -31.13 -23.81
C ASP A 285 20.82 -30.39 -24.84
N THR A 286 20.98 -30.78 -26.10
CA THR A 286 20.29 -30.20 -27.27
C THR A 286 18.84 -30.69 -27.41
N ASN A 287 18.05 -30.45 -26.38
CA ASN A 287 16.60 -30.61 -26.39
C ASN A 287 15.92 -29.24 -26.26
N GLU A 288 14.94 -28.93 -27.10
CA GLU A 288 14.32 -27.60 -27.17
C GLU A 288 13.60 -27.19 -25.86
N GLU A 289 12.96 -28.15 -25.20
CA GLU A 289 12.26 -27.95 -23.94
C GLU A 289 13.26 -27.65 -22.82
N LEU A 290 14.32 -28.45 -22.74
CA LEU A 290 15.41 -28.25 -21.77
C LEU A 290 16.12 -26.90 -21.98
N ILE A 291 16.35 -26.51 -23.24
CA ILE A 291 16.92 -25.20 -23.59
C ILE A 291 16.01 -24.06 -23.17
N SER A 292 14.69 -24.19 -23.36
CA SER A 292 13.70 -23.19 -22.97
C SER A 292 13.64 -23.02 -21.44
N VAL A 293 13.64 -24.14 -20.72
CA VAL A 293 13.67 -24.18 -19.24
C VAL A 293 14.91 -23.50 -18.69
N VAL A 294 16.09 -23.89 -19.17
CA VAL A 294 17.37 -23.33 -18.74
C VAL A 294 17.47 -21.85 -19.06
N ARG A 295 17.09 -21.44 -20.28
CA ARG A 295 17.06 -20.03 -20.67
C ARG A 295 16.15 -19.21 -19.74
N GLY A 296 14.98 -19.76 -19.39
CA GLY A 296 14.05 -19.12 -18.46
C GLY A 296 14.61 -18.98 -17.04
N ALA A 297 15.27 -20.01 -16.53
CA ALA A 297 15.89 -20.01 -15.19
C ALA A 297 17.09 -19.04 -15.11
N CYS A 298 17.86 -18.93 -16.19
CA CYS A 298 19.04 -18.07 -16.27
C CYS A 298 18.72 -16.60 -16.57
N LYS A 299 17.50 -16.26 -16.98
CA LYS A 299 17.13 -14.91 -17.42
C LYS A 299 17.33 -13.87 -16.32
N GLY A 300 18.22 -12.91 -16.55
CA GLY A 300 18.54 -11.83 -15.62
C GLY A 300 19.46 -12.23 -14.46
N LYS A 301 19.88 -13.50 -14.39
CA LYS A 301 20.76 -14.05 -13.34
C LYS A 301 22.08 -14.58 -13.88
N ALA A 302 22.11 -14.99 -15.14
CA ALA A 302 23.30 -15.54 -15.79
C ALA A 302 23.53 -14.87 -17.15
N ARG A 303 24.78 -14.89 -17.62
CA ARG A 303 25.19 -14.38 -18.92
C ARG A 303 25.39 -15.52 -19.91
N TRP A 304 24.78 -15.43 -21.09
CA TRP A 304 24.98 -16.39 -22.17
C TRP A 304 26.37 -16.23 -22.80
N ASN A 305 27.10 -17.33 -22.95
CA ASN A 305 28.39 -17.38 -23.64
C ASN A 305 28.26 -18.20 -24.95
N PRO A 306 28.27 -17.53 -26.12
CA PRO A 306 28.01 -18.18 -27.41
C PRO A 306 29.15 -19.09 -27.87
N ARG A 307 30.40 -18.87 -27.41
CA ARG A 307 31.57 -19.65 -27.82
C ARG A 307 31.50 -21.09 -27.31
N PHE A 308 31.01 -21.28 -26.08
CA PHE A 308 30.93 -22.59 -25.42
C PHE A 308 29.49 -23.08 -25.24
N LYS A 309 28.50 -22.29 -25.70
CA LYS A 309 27.06 -22.59 -25.60
C LYS A 309 26.62 -22.92 -24.17
N ASN A 310 27.04 -22.09 -23.21
CA ASN A 310 26.72 -22.24 -21.79
C ASN A 310 26.30 -20.90 -21.15
N TRP A 311 25.65 -20.99 -20.00
CA TRP A 311 25.32 -19.85 -19.14
C TRP A 311 26.35 -19.74 -18.03
N VAL A 312 26.82 -18.52 -17.73
CA VAL A 312 27.79 -18.24 -16.67
C VAL A 312 27.16 -17.35 -15.60
N PHE A 313 27.30 -17.73 -14.33
CA PHE A 313 26.75 -17.01 -13.18
C PHE A 313 27.60 -17.20 -11.92
N ASP A 314 27.40 -16.35 -10.92
CA ASP A 314 28.12 -16.40 -9.65
C ASP A 314 27.66 -17.59 -8.79
N ALA A 315 28.59 -18.23 -8.06
CA ALA A 315 28.31 -19.46 -7.31
C ALA A 315 27.18 -19.32 -6.27
N GLU A 316 26.99 -18.11 -5.72
CA GLU A 316 25.89 -17.79 -4.79
C GLU A 316 24.50 -17.97 -5.41
N LEU A 317 24.38 -17.88 -6.73
CA LEU A 317 23.12 -18.06 -7.47
C LEU A 317 22.84 -19.52 -7.82
N PHE A 318 23.70 -20.46 -7.40
CA PHE A 318 23.58 -21.89 -7.72
C PHE A 318 22.25 -22.49 -7.31
N ASP A 319 21.88 -22.38 -6.04
CA ASP A 319 20.62 -22.95 -5.55
C ASP A 319 19.41 -22.26 -6.17
N ASP A 320 19.51 -20.96 -6.38
CA ASP A 320 18.48 -20.13 -7.00
C ASP A 320 18.15 -20.58 -8.44
N ILE A 321 19.18 -20.86 -9.23
CA ILE A 321 19.05 -21.33 -10.61
C ILE A 321 18.63 -22.80 -10.63
N ARG A 322 19.19 -23.64 -9.76
CA ARG A 322 18.85 -25.07 -9.64
C ARG A 322 17.38 -25.28 -9.30
N VAL A 323 16.86 -24.54 -8.32
CA VAL A 323 15.44 -24.58 -7.94
C VAL A 323 14.54 -24.06 -9.07
N ALA A 324 14.96 -23.02 -9.79
CA ALA A 324 14.21 -22.49 -10.92
C ALA A 324 14.12 -23.48 -12.09
N ILE A 325 15.16 -24.29 -12.31
CA ILE A 325 15.17 -25.38 -13.30
C ILE A 325 14.22 -26.49 -12.87
N ALA A 326 14.33 -26.99 -11.63
CA ALA A 326 13.47 -28.07 -11.13
C ALA A 326 11.98 -27.71 -11.25
N ARG A 327 11.59 -26.50 -10.82
CA ARG A 327 10.21 -26.00 -10.93
C ARG A 327 9.63 -25.94 -12.35
N LYS A 328 10.50 -25.80 -13.35
CA LYS A 328 10.11 -25.67 -14.75
C LYS A 328 10.13 -27.01 -15.50
N LEU A 329 10.77 -28.03 -14.93
CA LEU A 329 10.73 -29.40 -15.42
C LEU A 329 9.51 -30.16 -14.87
N ASP A 330 9.02 -29.77 -13.68
CA ASP A 330 7.83 -30.34 -13.04
C ASP A 330 6.50 -29.69 -13.50
N ALA A 331 6.53 -28.73 -14.43
CA ALA A 331 5.40 -27.91 -14.86
C ALA A 331 5.04 -28.14 -16.33
#